data_AF-A0A6G0VQA3-F1
#
_entry.id   AF-A0A6G0VQA3-F1
#
_cell.length_a   1.000
_cell.length_b   1.000
_cell.length_c   1.000
_cell.angle_alpha   90.00
_cell.angle_beta   90.00
_cell.angle_gamma   90.00
#
_symmetry.space_group_name_H-M   'P 1'
#
loop_
_entity.id
_entity.type
_entity.pdbx_description
1 polymer ?
#
loop_
_entity_poly.entity_id
_entity_poly.type
_entity_poly.pdbx_seq_one_letter_code
_entity_poly.pdbx_strand_id
1 'polypeptide(L)'
;MFPTLSKFAKSMFCLPHSSENVERIFSTVNLIKTKQRNRCSTDTLEGLLYAKNYFKKSCCYEFETTPDHYKLFNQSMYDFKE
;
A
#
# COMPACT_ATOMS: atom_id res chain seq x y z
N MET A 1 16.45 -5.84 -33.73
CA MET A 1 15.97 -5.93 -32.33
C MET A 1 14.44 -6.11 -32.38
N PHE A 2 13.84 -7.02 -31.61
CA PHE A 2 12.40 -7.37 -31.70
C PHE A 2 11.56 -6.62 -30.65
N PRO A 3 11.02 -5.42 -30.95
CA PRO A 3 10.34 -4.58 -29.95
C PRO A 3 9.04 -5.21 -29.43
N THR A 4 8.27 -5.87 -30.29
CA THR A 4 6.99 -6.49 -29.93
C THR A 4 7.21 -7.68 -28.99
N LEU A 5 8.20 -8.52 -29.30
CA LEU A 5 8.58 -9.66 -28.47
C LEU A 5 9.13 -9.20 -27.12
N SER A 6 9.95 -8.13 -27.11
CA SER A 6 10.46 -7.55 -25.86
C SER A 6 9.34 -7.00 -24.97
N LYS A 7 8.36 -6.30 -25.55
CA LYS A 7 7.20 -5.79 -24.81
C LYS A 7 6.35 -6.91 -24.24
N PHE A 8 6.09 -7.95 -25.03
CA PHE A 8 5.35 -9.13 -24.58
C PHE A 8 6.05 -9.86 -23.42
N ALA A 9 7.36 -10.12 -23.56
CA ALA A 9 8.14 -10.77 -22.51
C ALA A 9 8.15 -9.96 -21.20
N LYS A 10 8.30 -8.64 -21.28
CA LYS A 10 8.22 -7.76 -20.11
C LYS A 10 6.85 -7.84 -19.43
N SER A 11 5.76 -7.79 -20.20
CA SER A 11 4.40 -7.93 -19.66
C SER A 11 4.19 -9.28 -18.99
N MET A 12 4.73 -10.37 -19.57
CA MET A 12 4.64 -11.70 -18.99
C MET A 12 5.34 -11.77 -17.63
N PHE A 13 6.49 -11.12 -17.46
CA PHE A 13 7.21 -11.07 -16.18
C PHE A 13 6.57 -10.17 -15.12
N CYS A 14 5.62 -9.30 -15.50
CA CYS A 14 4.82 -8.54 -14.53
C CYS A 14 3.72 -9.37 -13.88
N LEU A 15 3.38 -10.53 -14.46
CA LEU A 15 2.37 -11.41 -13.87
C LEU A 15 2.96 -12.10 -12.63
N PRO A 16 2.24 -12.10 -11.50
CA PRO A 16 2.67 -12.83 -10.32
C PRO A 16 2.75 -14.33 -10.65
N HIS A 17 3.95 -14.90 -10.51
CA HIS A 17 4.23 -16.29 -10.84
C HIS A 17 3.56 -17.30 -9.88
N SER A 18 3.21 -16.88 -8.66
CA SER A 18 2.65 -17.76 -7.62
C SER A 18 1.66 -17.03 -6.69
N SER A 19 0.82 -17.82 -6.01
CA SER A 19 -0.12 -17.35 -4.98
C SER A 19 0.58 -16.85 -3.71
N GLU A 20 1.85 -17.23 -3.49
CA GLU A 20 2.64 -16.84 -2.32
C GLU A 20 2.71 -15.32 -2.12
N ASN A 21 2.72 -14.56 -3.21
CA ASN A 21 2.72 -13.10 -3.14
C ASN A 21 1.42 -12.55 -2.54
N VAL A 22 0.29 -13.20 -2.86
CA VAL A 22 -1.02 -12.85 -2.30
C VAL A 22 -1.12 -13.29 -0.84
N GLU A 23 -0.61 -14.47 -0.50
CA GLU A 23 -0.56 -14.96 0.88
C GLU A 23 0.29 -14.06 1.80
N ARG A 24 1.37 -13.47 1.27
CA ARG A 24 2.17 -12.49 1.99
C ARG A 24 1.39 -11.21 2.30
N ILE A 25 0.54 -10.77 1.38
CA ILE A 25 -0.36 -9.62 1.60
C ILE A 25 -1.41 -9.98 2.65
N PHE A 26 -2.04 -11.16 2.57
CA PHE A 26 -2.99 -11.61 3.59
C PHE A 26 -2.37 -11.76 4.98
N SER A 27 -1.14 -12.27 5.06
CA SER A 27 -0.37 -12.31 6.33
C SER A 27 -0.17 -10.92 6.89
N THR A 28 0.12 -9.95 6.01
CA THR A 28 0.27 -8.54 6.41
C THR A 28 -1.05 -7.93 6.88
N VAL A 29 -2.16 -8.23 6.22
CA VAL A 29 -3.51 -7.84 6.65
C VAL A 29 -3.84 -8.45 8.02
N ASN A 30 -3.48 -9.70 8.27
CA ASN A 30 -3.69 -10.35 9.56
C ASN A 30 -2.87 -9.69 10.69
N LEU A 31 -1.65 -9.24 10.40
CA LEU A 31 -0.86 -8.45 11.36
C LEU A 31 -1.47 -7.07 11.62
N ILE A 32 -2.10 -6.47 10.61
CA ILE A 32 -2.81 -5.21 10.75
C ILE A 32 -4.09 -5.39 11.59
N LYS A 33 -4.87 -6.43 11.33
CA LYS A 33 -6.13 -6.72 12.04
C LYS A 33 -5.84 -7.56 13.27
N THR A 34 -5.47 -6.91 14.36
CA THR A 34 -5.25 -7.60 15.64
C THR A 34 -6.57 -7.91 16.34
N LYS A 35 -6.55 -8.78 17.36
CA LYS A 35 -7.74 -9.11 18.15
C LYS A 35 -8.40 -7.88 18.79
N GLN A 36 -7.60 -6.89 19.20
CA GLN A 36 -8.09 -5.63 19.76
C GLN A 36 -8.48 -4.61 18.68
N ARG A 37 -7.84 -4.65 17.50
CA ARG A 37 -8.13 -3.77 16.36
C ARG A 37 -8.69 -4.58 15.18
N ASN A 38 -9.86 -5.19 15.39
CA ASN A 38 -10.51 -6.03 14.38
C ASN A 38 -11.47 -5.23 13.46
N ARG A 39 -11.95 -4.07 13.92
CA ARG A 39 -12.87 -3.18 13.19
C ARG A 39 -12.11 -2.07 12.47
N CYS A 40 -11.54 -2.40 11.31
CA CYS A 40 -11.03 -1.43 10.34
C CYS A 40 -11.93 -1.42 9.10
N SER A 41 -12.31 -0.24 8.61
CA SER A 41 -12.92 -0.10 7.29
C SER A 41 -11.95 -0.53 6.21
N THR A 42 -12.48 -0.86 5.03
CA THR A 42 -11.69 -1.23 3.85
C THR A 42 -10.70 -0.12 3.48
N ASP A 43 -11.16 1.13 3.49
CA ASP A 43 -10.37 2.28 3.07
C ASP A 43 -9.20 2.54 4.03
N THR A 44 -9.44 2.38 5.34
CA THR A 44 -8.37 2.47 6.35
C THR A 44 -7.38 1.31 6.23
N LEU A 45 -7.88 0.11 5.94
CA LEU A 45 -7.03 -1.07 5.75
C LEU A 45 -6.12 -0.91 4.52
N GLU A 46 -6.67 -0.41 3.42
CA GLU A 46 -5.95 -0.11 2.19
C GLU A 46 -4.88 0.96 2.42
N GLY A 47 -5.24 2.09 3.05
CA GLY A 47 -4.29 3.15 3.39
C GLY A 47 -3.13 2.64 4.25
N LEU A 48 -3.40 1.76 5.21
CA LEU A 48 -2.36 1.18 6.05
C LEU A 48 -1.47 0.17 5.31
N LEU A 49 -2.03 -0.58 4.37
CA LEU A 49 -1.25 -1.46 3.48
C LEU A 49 -0.31 -0.63 2.60
N TYR A 50 -0.79 0.45 2.01
CA TYR A 50 0.04 1.36 1.22
C TYR A 50 1.16 1.98 2.03
N ALA A 51 0.85 2.53 3.21
CA ALA A 51 1.85 3.10 4.11
C ALA A 51 2.91 2.05 4.48
N LYS A 52 2.51 0.83 4.87
CA LYS A 52 3.45 -0.24 5.24
C LYS A 52 4.31 -0.69 4.06
N ASN A 53 3.77 -0.70 2.84
CA ASN A 53 4.54 -1.04 1.65
C ASN A 53 5.54 0.07 1.27
N TYR A 54 5.13 1.33 1.44
CA TYR A 54 5.99 2.50 1.20
C TYR A 54 7.21 2.49 2.14
N PHE A 55 6.98 2.27 3.44
CA PHE A 55 8.04 2.15 4.46
C PHE A 55 8.69 0.76 4.53
N LYS A 56 8.54 -0.09 3.50
CA LYS A 56 9.14 -1.43 3.51
C LYS A 56 10.67 -1.38 3.40
N LYS A 57 11.20 -0.34 2.75
CA LYS A 57 12.64 -0.17 2.49
C LYS A 57 13.29 0.97 3.28
N SER A 58 12.49 1.79 3.95
CA SER A 58 12.95 2.98 4.68
C SER A 58 12.25 3.06 6.03
N CYS A 59 12.92 3.65 7.00
CA CYS A 59 12.34 3.85 8.32
C CYS A 59 11.49 5.13 8.37
N CYS A 60 10.61 5.23 9.37
CA CYS A 60 9.71 6.39 9.52
C CYS A 60 10.45 7.73 9.71
N TYR A 61 11.68 7.70 10.22
CA TYR A 61 12.50 8.89 10.42
C TYR A 61 13.22 9.36 9.14
N GLU A 62 13.28 8.53 8.10
CA GLU A 62 13.81 8.88 6.77
C GLU A 62 12.74 9.49 5.87
N PHE A 63 11.51 9.68 6.37
CA PHE A 63 10.42 10.23 5.59
C PHE A 63 10.56 11.73 5.41
N GLU A 64 11.01 12.15 4.24
CA GLU A 64 10.98 13.55 3.85
C GLU A 64 9.56 13.95 3.42
N THR A 65 8.98 14.89 4.14
CA THR A 65 7.64 15.40 3.88
C THR A 65 7.69 16.49 2.80
N THR A 66 6.92 16.33 1.73
CA THR A 66 6.80 17.35 0.70
C THR A 66 5.75 18.40 1.10
N PRO A 67 5.82 19.64 0.56
CA PRO A 67 4.80 20.66 0.76
C PRO A 67 3.38 20.20 0.44
N ASP A 68 3.22 19.25 -0.49
CA ASP A 68 1.91 18.71 -0.87
C ASP A 68 1.31 17.80 0.21
N HIS A 69 2.12 17.07 0.97
CA HIS A 69 1.63 16.30 2.12
C HIS A 69 1.01 17.23 3.18
N TYR A 70 1.59 18.41 3.40
CA TYR A 70 1.05 19.38 4.34
C TYR A 70 -0.28 19.98 3.88
N LYS A 71 -0.48 20.21 2.57
CA LYS A 71 -1.75 20.72 2.04
C LYS A 71 -2.91 19.75 2.24
N LEU A 72 -2.63 18.45 2.21
CA LEU A 72 -3.62 17.41 2.46
C LEU A 72 -4.03 17.32 3.94
N PHE A 73 -3.21 17.85 4.86
CA PHE A 73 -3.49 17.88 6.29
C PHE A 73 -4.37 19.07 6.66
N ASN A 74 -5.64 19.02 6.25
CA ASN A 74 -6.61 20.09 6.48
C ASN A 74 -7.92 19.54 7.08
N GLN A 75 -8.87 20.43 7.39
CA GLN A 75 -10.13 20.08 8.06
C GLN A 75 -10.99 19.06 7.30
N SER A 76 -10.85 18.96 5.96
CA SER A 76 -11.58 17.99 5.15
C SER A 76 -11.10 16.55 5.35
N MET A 77 -10.06 16.33 6.15
CA MET A 77 -9.57 14.98 6.48
C MET A 77 -10.53 14.21 7.39
N TYR A 78 -11.36 14.90 8.18
CA TYR A 78 -12.28 14.28 9.11
C TYR A 78 -13.73 14.60 8.73
N ASP A 79 -14.53 13.55 8.56
CA ASP A 79 -15.98 13.69 8.43
C ASP A 79 -16.57 13.97 9.83
N PHE A 80 -16.66 15.25 10.18
CA PHE A 80 -17.44 15.68 11.35
C PHE A 80 -18.91 15.47 11.03
N LYS A 81 -19.46 14.32 11.42
CA LYS A 81 -20.91 14.15 11.48
C LYS A 81 -21.43 14.96 12.67
N GLU A 82 -22.25 15.98 12.39
CA GLU A 82 -23.05 16.71 13.38
C GLU A 82 -24.05 15.77 14.09
#